data_AF-A0A3P6SFZ2-F1
#
_entry.id   AF-A0A3P6SFZ2-F1
#
_cell.length_a   1.000
_cell.length_b   1.000
_cell.length_c   1.000
_cell.angle_alpha   90.00
_cell.angle_beta   90.00
_cell.angle_gamma   90.00
#
_symmetry.space_group_name_H-M   'P 1'
#
loop_
_entity.id
_entity.type
_entity.pdbx_description
1 polymer ?
#
loop_
_entity_poly.entity_id
_entity_poly.type
_entity_poly.pdbx_seq_one_letter_code
_entity_poly.pdbx_strand_id
1 'polypeptide(L)' 'MVCTERTGLRNLYSIVRYATTPGECRRKHLADHFEEKWKRELCPKACDVCANASEAIEMDITAAIRGMLKIIREF' A
#
# COMPACT_ATOMS: atom_id res chain seq x y z
N MET A 1 14.97 -2.46 12.95
CA MET A 1 14.83 -3.62 12.03
C MET A 1 13.96 -4.64 12.74
N VAL A 2 12.96 -5.21 12.07
CA VAL A 2 11.86 -5.98 12.69
C VAL A 2 12.05 -7.50 12.62
N CYS A 3 13.26 -7.98 12.30
CA CYS A 3 13.54 -9.37 11.95
C CYS A 3 13.34 -10.38 13.09
N THR A 4 13.31 -9.93 14.34
CA THR A 4 13.10 -10.76 15.53
C THR A 4 11.66 -10.71 16.03
N GLU A 5 10.82 -9.85 15.47
CA GLU A 5 9.43 -9.70 15.88
C GLU A 5 8.53 -10.71 15.18
N ARG A 6 7.65 -11.37 15.94
CA ARG A 6 6.71 -12.37 15.42
C ARG A 6 5.85 -11.88 14.25
N THR A 7 5.45 -10.61 14.27
CA THR A 7 4.59 -10.00 13.23
C THR A 7 5.22 -8.79 12.55
N GLY A 8 6.49 -8.51 12.82
CA GLY A 8 7.16 -7.29 12.38
C GLY A 8 7.15 -7.10 10.87
N LEU A 9 7.54 -8.14 10.12
CA LEU A 9 7.56 -8.11 8.65
C LEU A 9 6.15 -7.90 8.06
N ARG A 10 5.13 -8.56 8.62
CA ARG A 10 3.74 -8.42 8.18
C ARG A 10 3.24 -6.98 8.38
N ASN A 11 3.47 -6.43 9.56
CA ASN A 11 3.06 -5.07 9.88
C ASN A 11 3.82 -4.03 9.04
N LEU A 12 5.12 -4.26 8.79
CA LEU A 12 5.91 -3.43 7.90
C LEU A 12 5.32 -3.41 6.47
N TYR A 13 4.98 -4.57 5.91
CA TYR A 13 4.34 -4.62 4.59
C TYR A 13 2.97 -3.94 4.55
N SER A 14 2.20 -3.94 5.65
CA SER A 14 0.96 -3.15 5.75
C SER A 14 1.25 -1.64 5.63
N ILE A 15 2.32 -1.15 6.24
CA ILE A 15 2.73 0.27 6.12
C ILE A 15 3.26 0.59 4.72
N VAL A 16 3.99 -0.32 4.09
CA VAL A 16 4.41 -0.14 2.69
C VAL A 16 3.18 -0.01 1.79
N ARG A 17 2.19 -0.91 1.92
CA ARG A 17 0.92 -0.81 1.17
C ARG A 17 0.20 0.51 1.45
N TYR A 18 0.09 0.93 2.72
CA TYR A 18 -0.50 2.22 3.09
C TYR A 18 0.16 3.39 2.35
N ALA A 19 1.49 3.38 2.21
CA ALA A 19 2.22 4.47 1.58
C ALA A 19 2.11 4.45 0.04
N THR A 20 2.13 3.25 -0.57
CA THR A 20 2.25 3.10 -2.02
C THR A 20 0.93 2.99 -2.76
N THR A 21 -0.18 2.64 -2.11
CA THR A 21 -1.48 2.50 -2.80
C THR A 21 -2.00 3.87 -3.24
N PRO A 22 -2.16 4.11 -4.56
CA PRO A 22 -2.77 5.32 -5.07
C PRO A 22 -4.30 5.25 -4.99
N GLY A 23 -4.97 6.40 -4.95
CA GLY A 23 -6.44 6.49 -5.09
C GLY A 23 -7.26 5.99 -3.90
N GLU A 24 -6.67 5.35 -2.89
CA GLU A 24 -7.35 4.87 -1.70
C GLU A 24 -7.21 5.85 -0.51
N CYS A 25 -8.31 6.10 0.19
CA CYS A 25 -8.32 7.00 1.34
C CYS A 25 -7.39 6.50 2.46
N ARG A 26 -6.52 7.37 2.99
CA ARG A 26 -5.62 7.01 4.11
C ARG A 26 -6.37 6.51 5.35
N ARG A 27 -7.53 7.08 5.67
CA ARG A 27 -8.36 6.63 6.79
C ARG A 27 -9.02 5.27 6.54
N LYS A 28 -9.28 4.91 5.28
CA LYS A 28 -9.80 3.59 4.94
C LYS A 28 -8.75 2.52 5.23
N HIS A 29 -7.50 2.73 4.80
CA HIS A 29 -6.40 1.79 5.11
C HIS A 29 -6.26 1.52 6.62
N LEU A 30 -6.36 2.57 7.45
CA LEU A 30 -6.29 2.42 8.90
C LEU A 30 -7.49 1.64 9.44
N ALA A 31 -8.71 2.01 9.03
CA ALA A 31 -9.92 1.30 9.43
C ALA A 31 -9.87 -0.18 9.05
N ASP A 32 -9.49 -0.51 7.81
CA ASP A 32 -9.36 -1.89 7.33
C ASP A 32 -8.30 -2.67 8.14
N HIS A 33 -7.18 -2.03 8.52
CA HIS A 33 -6.13 -2.67 9.34
C HIS A 33 -6.59 -3.01 10.76
N PHE A 34 -7.46 -2.17 11.34
CA PHE A 34 -8.04 -2.36 12.67
C PHE A 34 -9.42 -3.02 12.66
N GLU A 35 -9.87 -3.51 11.49
CA GLU A 35 -11.17 -4.15 11.30
C GLU A 35 -12.37 -3.25 11.71
N GLU A 36 -12.20 -1.93 11.55
CA GLU A 36 -13.23 -0.93 11.83
C GLU A 36 -14.09 -0.63 10.59
N LYS A 37 -15.35 -0.25 10.82
CA LYS A 37 -16.26 0.15 9.75
C LYS A 37 -15.86 1.51 9.19
N TRP A 38 -15.58 1.59 7.89
CA TRP A 38 -15.28 2.84 7.20
C TRP A 38 -16.43 3.30 6.30
N LYS A 39 -16.62 4.62 6.22
CA LYS A 39 -17.50 5.28 5.25
C LYS A 39 -16.82 6.54 4.72
N ARG A 40 -17.14 6.94 3.49
CA ARG A 40 -16.48 8.06 2.80
C ARG A 40 -16.66 9.39 3.53
N GLU A 41 -17.80 9.58 4.20
CA GLU A 41 -18.13 10.79 4.96
C GLU A 41 -17.20 10.99 6.17
N LEU A 42 -16.55 9.93 6.66
CA LEU A 42 -15.59 9.98 7.76
C LEU A 42 -14.22 10.55 7.35
N CYS A 43 -14.02 10.84 6.05
CA CYS A 43 -12.84 11.54 5.57
C CYS A 43 -13.26 12.76 4.72
N PRO A 44 -13.69 13.87 5.34
CA PRO A 44 -14.13 15.09 4.65
C PRO A 44 -12.91 15.83 4.04
N LYS A 45 -12.31 15.24 3.00
CA LYS A 45 -11.06 15.69 2.35
C LYS A 45 -9.88 15.91 3.31
N ALA A 46 -9.87 15.22 4.45
CA ALA A 46 -8.87 15.39 5.50
C ALA A 46 -7.62 14.51 5.32
N CYS A 47 -7.38 13.93 4.14
CA CYS A 47 -6.12 13.26 3.79
C CYS A 47 -5.69 13.66 2.38
N ASP A 48 -4.40 13.49 2.09
CA ASP A 48 -3.76 13.81 0.80
C ASP A 48 -4.52 13.23 -0.40
N VAL A 49 -4.87 11.94 -0.36
CA VAL A 49 -5.56 11.27 -1.46
C VAL A 49 -6.98 11.80 -1.68
N CYS A 50 -7.73 12.08 -0.60
CA CYS A 50 -9.09 12.61 -0.74
C CYS A 50 -9.13 14.11 -1.05
N ALA A 51 -8.10 14.86 -0.65
CA ALA A 51 -7.95 16.27 -0.96
C ALA A 51 -7.55 16.47 -2.43
N ASN A 52 -6.60 15.66 -2.91
CA ASN A 52 -6.02 15.73 -4.25
C ASN A 52 -6.17 14.37 -4.96
N ALA A 53 -7.40 14.04 -5.33
CA ALA A 53 -7.66 12.80 -6.06
C ALA A 53 -6.95 12.85 -7.42
N SER A 54 -6.15 11.83 -7.71
CA SER A 54 -5.50 11.61 -9.00
C SER A 54 -5.99 10.29 -9.58
N GLU A 55 -6.10 10.21 -10.89
CA GLU A 55 -6.43 8.96 -11.58
C GLU A 55 -5.25 7.99 -11.47
N ALA A 56 -5.54 6.78 -10.98
CA ALA A 56 -4.58 5.67 -11.02
C ALA A 56 -4.78 4.91 -12.34
N ILE A 57 -3.69 4.65 -13.04
CA ILE A 57 -3.69 3.82 -14.24
C ILE A 57 -3.06 2.46 -13.92
N GLU A 58 -3.64 1.41 -14.50
CA GLU A 58 -3.03 0.09 -14.47
C GLU A 58 -1.89 0.02 -15.49
N MET A 59 -0.77 -0.56 -15.08
CA MET A 59 0.44 -0.66 -15.89
C MET A 59 1.03 -2.05 -15.80
N ASP A 60 1.32 -2.66 -16.94
CA ASP A 60 1.99 -3.96 -16.98
C ASP A 60 3.47 -3.83 -16.62
N ILE A 61 3.85 -4.41 -15.47
CA ILE A 61 5.23 -4.46 -14.97
C ILE A 61 5.90 -5.82 -15.18
N THR A 62 5.29 -6.75 -15.94
CA THR A 62 5.78 -8.13 -16.12
C THR A 62 7.21 -8.18 -16.64
N ALA A 63 7.57 -7.30 -17.58
CA ALA A 63 8.92 -7.24 -18.14
C ALA A 63 9.97 -6.87 -17.08
N ALA A 64 9.66 -5.90 -16.21
CA ALA A 64 10.55 -5.48 -15.13
C ALA A 64 10.79 -6.62 -14.12
N ILE A 65 9.73 -7.31 -13.72
CA ILE A 65 9.82 -8.47 -12.81
C ILE A 65 10.64 -9.60 -13.42
N ARG A 66 10.42 -9.93 -14.70
CA ARG A 66 11.25 -10.93 -15.41
C ARG A 66 12.72 -10.54 -15.45
N GLY A 67 13.02 -9.24 -15.64
CA GLY A 67 14.39 -8.73 -15.58
C GLY A 67 15.03 -8.94 -14.20
N MET A 68 14.33 -8.58 -13.13
CA MET A 68 14.82 -8.80 -11.75
C MET A 68 15.04 -10.28 -11.45
N LEU A 69 14.14 -11.16 -11.89
CA LEU A 69 14.26 -12.60 -11.68
C LEU A 69 15.46 -13.21 -12.41
N LYS A 70 15.85 -12.69 -13.58
CA LYS A 70 17.08 -13.13 -14.25
C LYS A 70 18.30 -12.81 -13.40
N ILE A 71 18.41 -11.58 -12.90
CA ILE A 71 19.53 -11.15 -12.05
C ILE A 71 19.61 -12.03 -10.78
N ILE A 72 18.48 -12.28 -10.12
CA ILE A 72 18.46 -13.09 -8.89
C ILE A 72 18.86 -14.55 -9.14
N ARG A 73 18.59 -15.10 -10.34
CA ARG A 73 18.87 -16.51 -10.70
C ARG A 73 20.23 -16.74 -11.37
N GLU A 74 20.86 -15.68 -11.87
CA GLU A 74 22.21 -15.73 -12.46
C GLU A 74 23.32 -15.70 -11.40
N PHE A 75 22.96 -15.54 -10.12
CA PHE A 75 23.79 -15.77 -8.93
C PHE A 75 23.21 -16.92 -8.09
#